data_AF-A0A956VNT4-F1
#
_entry.id   AF-A0A956VNT4-F1
#
_cell.length_a   1.000
_cell.length_b   1.000
_cell.length_c   1.000
_cell.angle_alpha   90.00
_cell.angle_beta   90.00
_cell.angle_gamma   90.00
#
_symmetry.space_group_name_H-M   'P 1'
#
loop_
_entity.id
_entity.type
_entity.pdbx_description
1 polymer ?
#
loop_
_entity_poly.entity_id
_entity_poly.type
_entity_poly.pdbx_seq_one_letter_code
_entity_poly.pdbx_strand_id
1 'polypeptide(L)'
;GVPPVGTTGDASDLPLDLQGLPFMLGQRLHSEAPEVLSWERVDWFDGCFDIDVPGGCPLSVSPVPGYRVVMELTGERYVARTGVEVGRYALEEAPPVDLPTSDPRISYRWTGDADFRCLEVTMVAGGTGSIAGCGEPATPFRASETLVGQIDFFVHVTKSLDYEATTPEGHQVEVHGLTAAEPGAEEARAIDEWGRLLAIETYAGRAGASFALAIGWRDDTASTCRSVELQTFGLAFREPCPGVRILGEAELAQLYGWLDRYASFELRGPDDRQAMVFGGHGAEIADPGTQQEIWDWMAALAADEASTAAE
;
A
#
# COMPACT_ATOMS: atom_id res chain seq x y z
N GLY A 1 -26.60 0.30 26.26
CA GLY A 1 -26.58 -1.13 26.61
C GLY A 1 -26.67 -1.91 25.33
N VAL A 2 -25.91 -3.00 25.20
CA VAL A 2 -25.87 -3.78 23.95
C VAL A 2 -27.26 -4.40 23.69
N PRO A 3 -27.85 -4.22 22.49
CA PRO A 3 -29.13 -4.84 22.15
C PRO A 3 -29.08 -6.37 22.22
N PRO A 4 -30.20 -7.06 22.45
CA PRO A 4 -30.25 -8.52 22.36
C PRO A 4 -30.00 -9.00 20.92
N VAL A 5 -29.45 -10.21 20.78
CA VAL A 5 -29.25 -10.86 19.47
C VAL A 5 -30.57 -10.99 18.72
N GLY A 6 -30.53 -10.75 17.40
CA GLY A 6 -31.69 -10.68 16.51
C GLY A 6 -32.43 -9.34 16.53
N THR A 7 -31.97 -8.36 17.33
CA THR A 7 -32.49 -6.99 17.21
C THR A 7 -32.09 -6.42 15.86
N THR A 8 -33.06 -5.89 15.14
CA THR A 8 -32.87 -5.21 13.86
C THR A 8 -33.29 -3.75 13.96
N GLY A 9 -32.65 -2.88 13.20
CA GLY A 9 -33.03 -1.48 13.04
C GLY A 9 -32.63 -0.91 11.68
N ASP A 10 -32.83 0.38 11.52
CA ASP A 10 -32.52 1.17 10.32
C ASP A 10 -31.51 2.29 10.64
N ALA A 11 -31.34 3.25 9.72
CA ALA A 11 -30.44 4.38 9.93
C ALA A 11 -30.82 5.26 11.13
N SER A 12 -32.12 5.38 11.43
CA SER A 12 -32.64 6.33 12.42
C SER A 12 -32.41 5.89 13.87
N ASP A 13 -32.18 4.60 14.09
CA ASP A 13 -31.91 4.00 15.40
C ASP A 13 -30.53 3.33 15.48
N LEU A 14 -29.61 3.69 14.57
CA LEU A 14 -28.26 3.13 14.50
C LEU A 14 -27.52 3.27 15.85
N PRO A 15 -27.09 2.15 16.47
CA PRO A 15 -26.29 2.17 17.69
C PRO A 15 -25.07 3.09 17.58
N LEU A 16 -24.75 3.81 18.67
CA LEU A 16 -23.59 4.72 18.72
C LEU A 16 -22.30 4.01 18.30
N ASP A 17 -22.13 2.76 18.71
CA ASP A 17 -20.95 1.98 18.41
C ASP A 17 -20.80 1.71 16.90
N LEU A 18 -21.91 1.71 16.14
CA LEU A 18 -21.94 1.48 14.69
C LEU A 18 -21.74 2.74 13.83
N GLN A 19 -21.80 3.94 14.43
CA GLN A 19 -21.77 5.19 13.66
C GLN A 19 -20.45 5.42 12.91
N GLY A 20 -19.35 4.78 13.34
CA GLY A 20 -18.06 4.85 12.66
C GLY A 20 -17.96 3.98 11.40
N LEU A 21 -18.80 2.94 11.27
CA LEU A 21 -18.68 1.95 10.20
C LEU A 21 -18.82 2.54 8.79
N PRO A 22 -19.83 3.40 8.51
CA PRO A 22 -19.94 4.03 7.20
C PRO A 22 -18.70 4.85 6.85
N PHE A 23 -18.16 5.61 7.80
CA PHE A 23 -16.96 6.41 7.56
C PHE A 23 -15.75 5.53 7.22
N MET A 24 -15.55 4.42 7.95
CA MET A 24 -14.46 3.48 7.66
C MET A 24 -14.61 2.81 6.29
N LEU A 25 -15.83 2.45 5.88
CA LEU A 25 -16.06 1.90 4.55
C LEU A 25 -15.86 2.97 3.46
N GLY A 26 -16.35 4.19 3.66
CA GLY A 26 -16.10 5.32 2.75
C GLY A 26 -14.62 5.58 2.53
N GLN A 27 -13.81 5.52 3.61
CA GLN A 27 -12.35 5.65 3.51
C GLN A 27 -11.72 4.52 2.67
N ARG A 28 -12.10 3.25 2.92
CA ARG A 28 -11.61 2.09 2.13
C ARG A 28 -11.97 2.24 0.64
N LEU A 29 -13.14 2.78 0.34
CA LEU A 29 -13.64 2.98 -1.02
C LEU A 29 -13.14 4.29 -1.67
N HIS A 30 -12.38 5.11 -0.93
CA HIS A 30 -12.02 6.48 -1.32
C HIS A 30 -13.23 7.30 -1.80
N SER A 31 -14.35 7.18 -1.09
CA SER A 31 -15.63 7.80 -1.43
C SER A 31 -16.28 8.44 -0.20
N GLU A 32 -17.46 9.01 -0.39
CA GLU A 32 -18.32 9.41 0.72
C GLU A 32 -18.76 8.20 1.55
N ALA A 33 -19.16 8.45 2.79
CA ALA A 33 -19.71 7.41 3.64
C ALA A 33 -21.02 6.86 3.01
N PRO A 34 -21.19 5.53 2.91
CA PRO A 34 -22.42 4.93 2.44
C PRO A 34 -23.58 5.19 3.42
N GLU A 35 -24.79 5.14 2.91
CA GLU A 35 -26.00 5.19 3.74
C GLU A 35 -26.21 3.82 4.40
N VAL A 36 -26.51 3.80 5.70
CA VAL A 36 -26.92 2.56 6.38
C VAL A 36 -28.38 2.28 6.06
N LEU A 37 -28.68 1.15 5.42
CA LEU A 37 -30.05 0.75 5.14
C LEU A 37 -30.67 -0.02 6.31
N SER A 38 -29.90 -0.91 6.93
CA SER A 38 -30.35 -1.72 8.06
C SER A 38 -29.18 -2.30 8.83
N TRP A 39 -29.44 -2.70 10.08
CA TRP A 39 -28.49 -3.41 10.91
C TRP A 39 -29.19 -4.51 11.69
N GLU A 40 -28.45 -5.56 12.04
CA GLU A 40 -28.89 -6.68 12.86
C GLU A 40 -27.81 -7.03 13.89
N ARG A 41 -28.21 -7.23 15.15
CA ARG A 41 -27.33 -7.74 16.21
C ARG A 41 -27.15 -9.26 16.04
N VAL A 42 -25.92 -9.71 15.81
CA VAL A 42 -25.57 -11.12 15.55
C VAL A 42 -24.41 -11.57 16.43
N ASP A 43 -24.42 -12.81 16.90
CA ASP A 43 -23.25 -13.41 17.55
C ASP A 43 -22.50 -14.28 16.54
N TRP A 44 -21.26 -13.93 16.28
CA TRP A 44 -20.37 -14.63 15.36
C TRP A 44 -19.75 -15.86 16.04
N PHE A 45 -19.46 -16.90 15.27
CA PHE A 45 -18.77 -18.09 15.75
C PHE A 45 -17.33 -17.78 16.19
N ASP A 46 -16.64 -16.89 15.49
CA ASP A 46 -15.24 -16.58 15.76
C ASP A 46 -14.89 -15.09 15.62
N GLY A 47 -13.61 -14.79 15.87
CA GLY A 47 -13.10 -13.43 15.75
C GLY A 47 -13.08 -12.88 14.33
N CYS A 48 -13.28 -13.70 13.30
CA CYS A 48 -13.32 -13.38 11.86
C CYS A 48 -14.74 -13.14 11.36
N PHE A 49 -15.70 -13.10 12.27
CA PHE A 49 -17.07 -12.78 11.94
C PHE A 49 -17.66 -13.77 10.93
N ASP A 50 -17.27 -15.04 11.04
CA ASP A 50 -17.70 -16.15 10.18
C ASP A 50 -17.31 -15.97 8.71
N ILE A 51 -16.25 -15.21 8.46
CA ILE A 51 -15.57 -15.13 7.16
C ILE A 51 -14.44 -16.15 7.14
N ASP A 52 -14.41 -16.98 6.08
CA ASP A 52 -13.37 -18.00 5.91
C ASP A 52 -12.07 -17.32 5.48
N VAL A 53 -11.07 -17.33 6.38
CA VAL A 53 -9.78 -16.70 6.13
C VAL A 53 -8.70 -17.77 5.91
N PRO A 54 -7.80 -17.60 4.93
CA PRO A 54 -6.63 -18.47 4.78
C PRO A 54 -5.81 -18.53 6.07
N GLY A 55 -5.39 -19.73 6.47
CA GLY A 55 -4.72 -19.97 7.75
C GLY A 55 -5.69 -20.20 8.93
N GLY A 56 -7.00 -20.02 8.71
CA GLY A 56 -8.05 -20.23 9.70
C GLY A 56 -8.18 -19.08 10.68
N CYS A 57 -9.38 -18.90 11.21
CA CYS A 57 -9.58 -17.96 12.31
C CYS A 57 -9.17 -18.62 13.64
N PRO A 58 -8.44 -17.93 14.54
CA PRO A 58 -8.30 -18.43 15.90
C PRO A 58 -9.70 -18.59 16.51
N LEU A 59 -10.04 -19.85 16.84
CA LEU A 59 -11.33 -20.18 17.44
C LEU A 59 -11.50 -19.41 18.74
N SER A 60 -12.58 -18.65 18.83
CA SER A 60 -13.00 -18.04 20.08
C SER A 60 -13.63 -19.09 20.99
N VAL A 61 -13.34 -19.04 22.29
CA VAL A 61 -13.99 -19.92 23.28
C VAL A 61 -15.47 -19.56 23.55
N SER A 62 -15.95 -18.45 22.97
CA SER A 62 -17.31 -17.93 23.09
C SER A 62 -17.70 -17.23 21.78
N PRO A 63 -18.99 -17.23 21.41
CA PRO A 63 -19.46 -16.39 20.30
C PRO A 63 -19.05 -14.93 20.50
N VAL A 64 -18.67 -14.29 19.40
CA VAL A 64 -18.21 -12.90 19.38
C VAL A 64 -19.39 -11.99 19.09
N PRO A 65 -19.79 -11.12 20.03
CA PRO A 65 -20.91 -10.24 19.83
C PRO A 65 -20.57 -9.17 18.76
N GLY A 66 -21.50 -8.94 17.84
CA GLY A 66 -21.33 -7.95 16.80
C GLY A 66 -22.61 -7.63 16.04
N TYR A 67 -22.43 -7.07 14.84
CA TYR A 67 -23.52 -6.60 13.99
C TYR A 67 -23.29 -6.94 12.53
N ARG A 68 -24.38 -7.31 11.84
CA ARG A 68 -24.47 -7.37 10.39
C ARG A 68 -25.12 -6.08 9.90
N VAL A 69 -24.43 -5.32 9.06
CA VAL A 69 -24.87 -3.99 8.61
C VAL A 69 -24.99 -3.98 7.10
N VAL A 70 -26.16 -3.60 6.59
CA VAL A 70 -26.42 -3.42 5.16
C VAL A 70 -26.31 -1.93 4.85
N MET A 71 -25.49 -1.60 3.86
CA MET A 71 -25.21 -0.23 3.45
C MET A 71 -25.39 -0.07 1.93
N GLU A 72 -25.63 1.15 1.48
CA GLU A 72 -25.74 1.52 0.08
C GLU A 72 -24.83 2.70 -0.26
N LEU A 73 -24.12 2.61 -1.38
CA LEU A 73 -23.36 3.71 -1.95
C LEU A 73 -23.61 3.76 -3.45
N THR A 74 -24.07 4.89 -3.98
CA THR A 74 -24.32 5.05 -5.43
C THR A 74 -25.23 3.97 -6.03
N GLY A 75 -26.19 3.44 -5.27
CA GLY A 75 -27.09 2.35 -5.68
C GLY A 75 -26.49 0.95 -5.58
N GLU A 76 -25.25 0.84 -5.13
CA GLU A 76 -24.55 -0.42 -4.90
C GLU A 76 -24.65 -0.86 -3.43
N ARG A 77 -24.87 -2.16 -3.21
CA ARG A 77 -25.12 -2.73 -1.89
C ARG A 77 -23.85 -3.33 -1.29
N TYR A 78 -23.63 -3.05 0.00
CA TYR A 78 -22.55 -3.60 0.80
C TYR A 78 -23.13 -4.25 2.05
N VAL A 79 -22.59 -5.41 2.43
CA VAL A 79 -22.91 -6.05 3.71
C VAL A 79 -21.62 -6.22 4.50
N ALA A 80 -21.56 -5.57 5.65
CA ALA A 80 -20.43 -5.65 6.57
C ALA A 80 -20.79 -6.45 7.82
N ARG A 81 -19.81 -7.18 8.34
CA ARG A 81 -19.85 -7.84 9.63
C ARG A 81 -18.83 -7.17 10.55
N THR A 82 -19.23 -6.79 11.74
CA THR A 82 -18.37 -6.09 12.69
C THR A 82 -18.62 -6.58 14.11
N GLY A 83 -17.71 -6.27 15.04
CA GLY A 83 -17.89 -6.50 16.47
C GLY A 83 -18.80 -5.45 17.10
N VAL A 84 -19.00 -5.53 18.42
CA VAL A 84 -19.72 -4.49 19.16
C VAL A 84 -18.99 -3.15 19.15
N GLU A 85 -17.65 -3.17 19.12
CA GLU A 85 -16.81 -2.00 18.91
C GLU A 85 -16.34 -2.02 17.46
N VAL A 86 -16.67 -1.00 16.66
CA VAL A 86 -16.27 -0.89 15.24
C VAL A 86 -14.80 -0.46 15.14
N GLY A 87 -13.93 -1.15 15.87
CA GLY A 87 -12.49 -1.10 15.61
C GLY A 87 -12.09 -1.88 14.36
N ARG A 88 -12.98 -2.76 13.87
CA ARG A 88 -12.76 -3.60 12.69
C ARG A 88 -14.08 -4.05 12.06
N TYR A 89 -14.06 -4.34 10.76
CA TYR A 89 -15.16 -4.99 10.05
C TYR A 89 -14.59 -5.90 8.94
N ALA A 90 -15.41 -6.83 8.48
CA ALA A 90 -15.16 -7.64 7.29
C ALA A 90 -16.35 -7.51 6.34
N LEU A 91 -16.12 -7.49 5.03
CA LEU A 91 -17.21 -7.51 4.06
C LEU A 91 -17.69 -8.95 3.84
N GLU A 92 -19.01 -9.13 3.95
CA GLU A 92 -19.70 -10.34 3.51
C GLU A 92 -20.12 -10.22 2.04
N GLU A 93 -20.55 -9.03 1.64
CA GLU A 93 -21.06 -8.74 0.29
C GLU A 93 -20.55 -7.38 -0.16
N ALA A 94 -20.08 -7.30 -1.40
CA ALA A 94 -19.73 -6.07 -2.09
C ALA A 94 -20.05 -6.25 -3.59
N PRO A 95 -20.19 -5.15 -4.35
CA PRO A 95 -20.36 -5.21 -5.79
C PRO A 95 -19.19 -5.93 -6.45
N PRO A 96 -19.43 -6.70 -7.53
CA PRO A 96 -18.34 -7.35 -8.25
C PRO A 96 -17.40 -6.29 -8.83
N VAL A 97 -16.10 -6.50 -8.66
CA VAL A 97 -15.10 -5.66 -9.31
C VAL A 97 -14.85 -6.20 -10.72
N ASP A 98 -15.16 -5.39 -11.72
CA ASP A 98 -14.84 -5.68 -13.11
C ASP A 98 -13.44 -5.11 -13.45
N LEU A 99 -12.40 -5.84 -13.06
CA LEU A 99 -11.04 -5.56 -13.52
C LEU A 99 -10.80 -6.32 -14.84
N PRO A 100 -10.30 -5.66 -15.90
CA PRO A 100 -10.00 -6.34 -17.16
C PRO A 100 -8.96 -7.45 -16.94
N THR A 101 -9.38 -8.70 -17.13
CA THR A 101 -8.50 -9.87 -16.87
C THR A 101 -7.37 -10.01 -17.90
N SER A 102 -7.49 -9.36 -19.05
CA SER A 102 -6.48 -9.29 -20.10
C SER A 102 -5.45 -8.18 -19.91
N ASP A 103 -5.71 -7.24 -19.01
CA ASP A 103 -4.81 -6.10 -18.83
C ASP A 103 -3.65 -6.50 -17.93
N PRO A 104 -2.46 -5.91 -18.16
CA PRO A 104 -1.35 -6.09 -17.24
C PRO A 104 -1.78 -5.69 -15.82
N ARG A 105 -1.43 -6.53 -14.85
CA ARG A 105 -1.82 -6.35 -13.46
C ARG A 105 -0.76 -6.83 -12.49
N ILE A 106 -0.79 -6.26 -11.30
CA ILE A 106 0.00 -6.72 -10.16
C ILE A 106 -0.98 -7.02 -9.03
N SER A 107 -0.92 -8.25 -8.53
CA SER A 107 -1.63 -8.71 -7.35
C SER A 107 -0.60 -8.89 -6.23
N TYR A 108 -0.90 -8.30 -5.08
CA TYR A 108 -0.09 -8.39 -3.89
C TYR A 108 -0.94 -8.90 -2.75
N ARG A 109 -0.54 -10.03 -2.16
CA ARG A 109 -1.18 -10.59 -0.98
C ARG A 109 -0.20 -10.58 0.18
N TRP A 110 -0.57 -9.85 1.23
CA TRP A 110 0.16 -9.75 2.47
C TRP A 110 -0.55 -10.53 3.57
N THR A 111 0.15 -11.45 4.23
CA THR A 111 -0.31 -12.07 5.49
C THR A 111 0.57 -11.58 6.63
N GLY A 112 0.01 -10.76 7.54
CA GLY A 112 0.75 -10.17 8.66
C GLY A 112 0.43 -10.84 10.01
N ASP A 113 1.37 -10.74 10.96
CA ASP A 113 1.34 -11.47 12.23
C ASP A 113 0.61 -10.77 13.40
N ALA A 114 0.35 -9.46 13.33
CA ALA A 114 -0.08 -8.70 14.52
C ALA A 114 -1.51 -8.14 14.47
N ASP A 115 -1.93 -7.45 13.40
CA ASP A 115 -3.25 -6.78 13.39
C ASP A 115 -3.94 -6.77 12.00
N PHE A 116 -3.20 -7.05 10.93
CA PHE A 116 -3.74 -7.10 9.56
C PHE A 116 -3.94 -8.55 9.16
N ARG A 117 -5.17 -9.02 9.35
CA ARG A 117 -5.62 -10.26 8.72
C ARG A 117 -5.54 -10.04 7.24
N CYS A 118 -4.61 -10.75 6.62
CA CYS A 118 -4.46 -11.01 5.21
C CYS A 118 -5.11 -9.97 4.28
N LEU A 119 -4.30 -9.13 3.64
CA LEU A 119 -4.75 -8.13 2.67
C LEU A 119 -4.37 -8.58 1.26
N GLU A 120 -5.29 -8.45 0.32
CA GLU A 120 -5.05 -8.65 -1.10
C GLU A 120 -5.35 -7.35 -1.84
N VAL A 121 -4.37 -6.87 -2.61
CA VAL A 121 -4.51 -5.69 -3.45
C VAL A 121 -4.15 -6.07 -4.87
N THR A 122 -5.06 -5.79 -5.82
CA THR A 122 -4.79 -5.93 -7.25
C THR A 122 -4.83 -4.55 -7.89
N MET A 123 -3.83 -4.22 -8.70
CA MET A 123 -3.81 -3.01 -9.52
C MET A 123 -3.70 -3.37 -10.99
N VAL A 124 -4.45 -2.67 -11.84
CA VAL A 124 -4.33 -2.74 -13.31
C VAL A 124 -3.78 -1.43 -13.87
N ALA A 125 -3.39 -1.47 -15.15
CA ALA A 125 -2.98 -0.28 -15.88
C ALA A 125 -4.05 0.83 -15.79
N GLY A 126 -3.61 2.06 -15.52
CA GLY A 126 -4.50 3.22 -15.34
C GLY A 126 -4.81 3.58 -13.88
N GLY A 127 -4.26 2.85 -12.91
CA GLY A 127 -4.35 3.19 -11.49
C GLY A 127 -5.70 2.85 -10.87
N THR A 128 -6.47 1.95 -11.49
CA THR A 128 -7.64 1.32 -10.87
C THR A 128 -7.25 -0.04 -10.32
N GLY A 129 -7.95 -0.49 -9.29
CA GLY A 129 -7.66 -1.78 -8.69
C GLY A 129 -8.76 -2.27 -7.78
N SER A 130 -8.46 -3.32 -7.03
CA SER A 130 -9.31 -3.88 -6.00
C SER A 130 -8.53 -4.14 -4.71
N ILE A 131 -9.23 -4.08 -3.58
CA ILE A 131 -8.71 -4.43 -2.26
C ILE A 131 -9.67 -5.36 -1.54
N ALA A 132 -9.15 -6.43 -0.96
CA ALA A 132 -9.90 -7.41 -0.19
C ALA A 132 -9.14 -7.76 1.09
N GLY A 133 -9.87 -7.97 2.19
CA GLY A 133 -9.37 -8.90 3.20
C GLY A 133 -9.45 -10.31 2.62
N CYS A 134 -8.54 -11.21 2.98
CA CYS A 134 -8.60 -12.56 2.42
C CYS A 134 -9.86 -13.29 2.86
N GLY A 135 -10.62 -13.81 1.90
CA GLY A 135 -11.94 -14.39 2.14
C GLY A 135 -13.10 -13.40 2.04
N GLU A 136 -12.81 -12.10 1.97
CA GLU A 136 -13.81 -11.06 1.70
C GLU A 136 -13.98 -10.86 0.18
N PRO A 137 -15.15 -10.36 -0.26
CA PRO A 137 -15.27 -9.84 -1.61
C PRO A 137 -14.35 -8.62 -1.79
N ALA A 138 -13.72 -8.53 -2.96
CA ALA A 138 -12.89 -7.40 -3.30
C ALA A 138 -13.75 -6.15 -3.52
N THR A 139 -13.23 -4.99 -3.12
CA THR A 139 -13.85 -3.68 -3.36
C THR A 139 -12.99 -2.86 -4.32
N PRO A 140 -13.58 -2.11 -5.25
CA PRO A 140 -12.82 -1.29 -6.17
C PRO A 140 -12.11 -0.16 -5.40
N PHE A 141 -10.93 0.22 -5.86
CA PHE A 141 -10.28 1.46 -5.47
C PHE A 141 -9.72 2.18 -6.69
N ARG A 142 -9.48 3.49 -6.53
CA ARG A 142 -8.73 4.30 -7.48
C ARG A 142 -7.51 4.86 -6.78
N ALA A 143 -6.36 4.69 -7.41
CA ALA A 143 -5.11 5.24 -6.93
C ALA A 143 -5.22 6.76 -6.73
N SER A 144 -4.69 7.23 -5.59
CA SER A 144 -4.53 8.66 -5.33
C SER A 144 -3.59 9.30 -6.35
N GLU A 145 -3.58 10.63 -6.47
CA GLU A 145 -2.64 11.32 -7.37
C GLU A 145 -1.17 10.97 -7.09
N THR A 146 -0.80 10.77 -5.81
CA THR A 146 0.54 10.33 -5.41
C THR A 146 0.85 8.94 -5.93
N LEU A 147 -0.09 8.01 -5.80
CA LEU A 147 0.05 6.63 -6.30
C LEU A 147 0.01 6.59 -7.84
N VAL A 148 -0.70 7.52 -8.49
CA VAL A 148 -0.60 7.75 -9.95
C VAL A 148 0.80 8.21 -10.34
N GLY A 149 1.49 9.00 -9.51
CA GLY A 149 2.91 9.32 -9.71
C GLY A 149 3.84 8.11 -9.68
N GLN A 150 3.39 6.98 -9.12
CA GLN A 150 4.11 5.70 -9.11
C GLN A 150 3.70 4.76 -10.26
N ILE A 151 2.73 5.16 -11.09
CA ILE A 151 2.22 4.31 -12.18
C ILE A 151 3.31 4.00 -13.21
N ASP A 152 4.34 4.84 -13.32
CA ASP A 152 5.49 4.60 -14.18
C ASP A 152 6.29 3.37 -13.72
N PHE A 153 6.39 3.13 -12.40
CA PHE A 153 6.98 1.90 -11.87
C PHE A 153 6.13 0.68 -12.21
N PHE A 154 4.80 0.78 -12.02
CA PHE A 154 3.87 -0.26 -12.45
C PHE A 154 4.04 -0.59 -13.94
N VAL A 155 4.07 0.44 -14.80
CA VAL A 155 4.24 0.28 -16.24
C VAL A 155 5.59 -0.35 -16.57
N HIS A 156 6.66 0.03 -15.87
CA HIS A 156 7.98 -0.54 -16.05
C HIS A 156 7.99 -2.05 -15.77
N VAL A 157 7.48 -2.45 -14.60
CA VAL A 157 7.39 -3.83 -14.14
C VAL A 157 6.50 -4.67 -15.07
N THR A 158 5.28 -4.19 -15.33
CA THR A 158 4.29 -4.94 -16.11
C THR A 158 4.55 -4.96 -17.62
N LYS A 159 5.41 -4.08 -18.15
CA LYS A 159 5.85 -4.18 -19.55
C LYS A 159 6.72 -5.39 -19.81
N SER A 160 7.38 -5.93 -18.79
CA SER A 160 8.50 -6.85 -18.98
C SER A 160 8.31 -8.19 -18.27
N LEU A 161 7.44 -8.30 -17.26
CA LEU A 161 7.47 -9.44 -16.35
C LEU A 161 6.16 -10.22 -16.29
N ASP A 162 6.24 -11.53 -16.11
CA ASP A 162 5.12 -12.41 -15.71
C ASP A 162 5.72 -13.36 -14.67
N TYR A 163 5.46 -13.08 -13.39
CA TYR A 163 6.14 -13.78 -12.30
C TYR A 163 5.24 -13.93 -11.07
N GLU A 164 5.44 -15.05 -10.38
CA GLU A 164 4.82 -15.33 -9.08
C GLU A 164 5.94 -15.66 -8.09
N ALA A 165 5.93 -15.04 -6.91
CA ALA A 165 6.85 -15.41 -5.84
C ALA A 165 6.21 -15.30 -4.47
N THR A 166 6.81 -16.04 -3.53
CA THR A 166 6.62 -15.81 -2.09
C THR A 166 7.90 -15.17 -1.54
N THR A 167 7.77 -14.02 -0.90
CA THR A 167 8.90 -13.29 -0.31
C THR A 167 9.40 -14.00 0.95
N PRO A 168 10.62 -13.69 1.44
CA PRO A 168 11.10 -14.22 2.72
C PRO A 168 10.16 -13.97 3.90
N GLU A 169 9.41 -12.86 3.85
CA GLU A 169 8.41 -12.43 4.83
C GLU A 169 7.05 -13.13 4.63
N GLY A 170 6.91 -13.96 3.60
CA GLY A 170 5.69 -14.73 3.32
C GLY A 170 4.64 -13.97 2.51
N HIS A 171 4.99 -12.82 1.92
CA HIS A 171 4.10 -12.10 1.01
C HIS A 171 4.01 -12.86 -0.31
N GLN A 172 2.83 -12.91 -0.92
CA GLN A 172 2.67 -13.48 -2.25
C GLN A 172 2.53 -12.34 -3.24
N VAL A 173 3.37 -12.35 -4.27
CA VAL A 173 3.34 -11.36 -5.34
C VAL A 173 3.09 -12.09 -6.65
N GLU A 174 2.11 -11.63 -7.39
CA GLU A 174 1.79 -12.12 -8.73
C GLU A 174 1.75 -10.92 -9.67
N VAL A 175 2.62 -10.94 -10.68
CA VAL A 175 2.65 -9.95 -11.76
C VAL A 175 2.23 -10.66 -13.02
N HIS A 176 1.17 -10.18 -13.66
CA HIS A 176 0.83 -10.57 -15.01
C HIS A 176 1.14 -9.40 -15.93
N GLY A 177 2.29 -9.43 -16.58
CA GLY A 177 2.68 -8.42 -17.55
C GLY A 177 2.59 -8.89 -18.98
N LEU A 178 3.26 -8.14 -19.86
CA LEU A 178 3.20 -8.34 -21.31
C LEU A 178 4.18 -9.40 -21.83
N THR A 179 5.15 -9.82 -21.02
CA THR A 179 6.16 -10.82 -21.40
C THR A 179 6.38 -11.83 -20.28
N ALA A 180 6.88 -13.02 -20.64
CA ALA A 180 7.17 -14.10 -19.69
C ALA A 180 8.58 -14.04 -19.07
N ALA A 181 9.18 -12.85 -18.92
CA ALA A 181 10.47 -12.72 -18.28
C ALA A 181 10.34 -12.75 -16.75
N GLU A 182 11.33 -13.33 -16.09
CA GLU A 182 11.46 -13.31 -14.64
C GLU A 182 12.35 -12.13 -14.21
N PRO A 183 12.03 -11.45 -13.09
CA PRO A 183 12.84 -10.34 -12.60
C PRO A 183 14.20 -10.81 -12.06
N GLY A 184 15.16 -9.87 -12.05
CA GLY A 184 16.37 -10.00 -11.24
C GLY A 184 16.08 -10.11 -9.75
N ALA A 185 17.09 -10.43 -8.93
CA ALA A 185 16.88 -10.55 -7.49
C ALA A 185 16.52 -9.21 -6.85
N GLU A 186 17.18 -8.13 -7.29
CA GLU A 186 16.92 -6.80 -6.75
C GLU A 186 15.64 -6.20 -7.31
N GLU A 187 15.33 -6.46 -8.59
CA GLU A 187 14.04 -6.11 -9.17
C GLU A 187 12.86 -6.83 -8.48
N ALA A 188 12.99 -8.12 -8.15
CA ALA A 188 11.97 -8.85 -7.41
C ALA A 188 11.72 -8.24 -6.02
N ARG A 189 12.79 -7.81 -5.33
CA ARG A 189 12.68 -7.08 -4.06
C ARG A 189 12.00 -5.72 -4.23
N ALA A 190 12.34 -4.98 -5.29
CA ALA A 190 11.70 -3.70 -5.59
C ALA A 190 10.18 -3.86 -5.80
N ILE A 191 9.75 -4.92 -6.48
CA ILE A 191 8.33 -5.21 -6.68
C ILE A 191 7.63 -5.54 -5.36
N ASP A 192 8.26 -6.32 -4.47
CA ASP A 192 7.70 -6.55 -3.13
C ASP A 192 7.60 -5.26 -2.30
N GLU A 193 8.64 -4.43 -2.27
CA GLU A 193 8.61 -3.15 -1.55
C GLU A 193 7.50 -2.22 -2.06
N TRP A 194 7.30 -2.17 -3.37
CA TRP A 194 6.20 -1.41 -3.97
C TRP A 194 4.84 -2.03 -3.65
N GLY A 195 4.69 -3.36 -3.74
CA GLY A 195 3.46 -4.06 -3.38
C GLY A 195 3.08 -3.85 -1.91
N ARG A 196 4.07 -3.84 -1.02
CA ARG A 196 3.91 -3.52 0.41
C ARG A 196 3.45 -2.08 0.61
N LEU A 197 4.07 -1.11 -0.08
CA LEU A 197 3.64 0.28 -0.03
C LEU A 197 2.18 0.41 -0.50
N LEU A 198 1.86 -0.18 -1.65
CA LEU A 198 0.50 -0.17 -2.20
C LEU A 198 -0.51 -0.72 -1.19
N ALA A 199 -0.21 -1.87 -0.59
CA ALA A 199 -1.03 -2.46 0.48
C ALA A 199 -1.26 -1.49 1.65
N ILE A 200 -0.19 -0.84 2.14
CA ILE A 200 -0.28 0.13 3.24
C ILE A 200 -1.10 1.35 2.86
N GLU A 201 -0.87 1.94 1.68
CA GLU A 201 -1.54 3.17 1.25
C GLU A 201 -3.03 2.94 0.97
N THR A 202 -3.38 1.84 0.30
CA THR A 202 -4.78 1.48 0.04
C THR A 202 -5.49 1.16 1.35
N TYR A 203 -4.85 0.43 2.27
CA TYR A 203 -5.44 0.15 3.57
C TYR A 203 -5.62 1.43 4.42
N ALA A 204 -4.61 2.29 4.45
CA ALA A 204 -4.65 3.54 5.21
C ALA A 204 -5.58 4.60 4.59
N GLY A 205 -6.05 4.39 3.36
CA GLY A 205 -6.86 5.35 2.61
C GLY A 205 -6.12 6.64 2.25
N ARG A 206 -4.79 6.65 2.40
CA ARG A 206 -3.93 7.82 2.16
C ARG A 206 -2.55 7.38 1.68
N ALA A 207 -2.02 8.15 0.73
CA ALA A 207 -0.63 8.03 0.33
C ALA A 207 0.27 8.89 1.21
N GLY A 208 1.53 8.52 1.33
CA GLY A 208 2.51 9.28 2.11
C GLY A 208 3.93 8.94 1.72
N ALA A 209 4.69 9.94 1.25
CA ALA A 209 6.10 9.81 0.89
C ALA A 209 6.94 9.13 1.99
N SER A 210 6.59 9.35 3.26
CA SER A 210 7.27 8.74 4.41
C SER A 210 7.15 7.21 4.50
N PHE A 211 6.21 6.57 3.79
CA PHE A 211 6.00 5.12 3.90
C PHE A 211 7.04 4.30 3.12
N ALA A 212 7.67 4.90 2.11
CA ALA A 212 8.69 4.25 1.31
C ALA A 212 9.92 5.12 1.05
N LEU A 213 10.11 6.23 1.78
CA LEU A 213 11.29 7.07 1.62
C LEU A 213 12.56 6.29 1.98
N ALA A 214 13.41 6.02 0.99
CA ALA A 214 14.75 5.52 1.21
C ALA A 214 15.72 6.68 1.46
N ILE A 215 15.74 7.67 0.56
CA ILE A 215 16.64 8.82 0.67
C ILE A 215 15.92 10.09 0.20
N GLY A 216 15.90 11.12 1.04
CA GLY A 216 15.50 12.47 0.66
C GLY A 216 16.74 13.36 0.58
N TRP A 217 16.95 14.03 -0.55
CA TRP A 217 18.08 14.93 -0.76
C TRP A 217 17.58 16.28 -1.27
N ARG A 218 18.18 17.37 -0.80
CA ARG A 218 17.84 18.73 -1.22
C ARG A 218 19.08 19.62 -1.29
N ASP A 219 19.13 20.45 -2.32
CA ASP A 219 20.11 21.51 -2.53
C ASP A 219 19.41 22.81 -2.99
N ASP A 220 19.25 23.74 -2.03
CA ASP A 220 18.65 25.06 -2.28
C ASP A 220 19.59 25.99 -3.08
N THR A 221 20.84 25.60 -3.31
CA THR A 221 21.82 26.34 -4.10
C THR A 221 21.77 25.96 -5.58
N ALA A 222 21.20 24.80 -5.90
CA ALA A 222 21.09 24.30 -7.25
C ALA A 222 20.11 25.13 -8.09
N SER A 223 20.52 25.45 -9.32
CA SER A 223 19.68 26.15 -10.29
C SER A 223 18.64 25.24 -10.94
N THR A 224 18.92 23.93 -11.01
CA THR A 224 18.07 22.87 -11.56
C THR A 224 17.98 21.72 -10.55
N CYS A 225 16.89 20.94 -10.59
CA CYS A 225 16.58 19.79 -9.70
C CYS A 225 17.05 19.97 -8.25
N ARG A 226 16.34 20.82 -7.50
CA ARG A 226 16.68 21.19 -6.11
C ARG A 226 16.44 20.07 -5.11
N SER A 227 15.63 19.08 -5.41
CA SER A 227 15.42 17.93 -4.51
C SER A 227 15.24 16.64 -5.28
N VAL A 228 15.62 15.55 -4.62
CA VAL A 228 15.40 14.18 -5.05
C VAL A 228 14.79 13.40 -3.90
N GLU A 229 13.69 12.72 -4.17
CA GLU A 229 13.08 11.75 -3.28
C GLU A 229 13.24 10.36 -3.91
N LEU A 230 14.05 9.50 -3.30
CA LEU A 230 14.22 8.12 -3.72
C LEU A 230 13.45 7.19 -2.79
N GLN A 231 12.61 6.34 -3.38
CA GLN A 231 11.82 5.36 -2.65
C GLN A 231 12.52 3.99 -2.55
N THR A 232 12.13 3.16 -1.58
CA THR A 232 12.75 1.84 -1.30
C THR A 232 12.68 0.87 -2.47
N PHE A 233 11.75 1.06 -3.40
CA PHE A 233 11.64 0.26 -4.62
C PHE A 233 12.35 0.90 -5.83
N GLY A 234 13.20 1.91 -5.62
CA GLY A 234 14.07 2.46 -6.67
C GLY A 234 13.42 3.49 -7.58
N LEU A 235 12.27 4.05 -7.22
CA LEU A 235 11.67 5.19 -7.93
C LEU A 235 12.19 6.51 -7.34
N ALA A 236 12.85 7.31 -8.19
CA ALA A 236 13.36 8.62 -7.83
C ALA A 236 12.52 9.74 -8.47
N PHE A 237 11.90 10.55 -7.62
CA PHE A 237 11.25 11.81 -7.98
C PHE A 237 12.25 12.95 -7.87
N ARG A 238 12.22 13.88 -8.82
CA ARG A 238 13.12 15.03 -8.82
C ARG A 238 12.29 16.29 -8.93
N GLU A 239 12.58 17.31 -8.13
CA GLU A 239 11.82 18.55 -8.18
C GLU A 239 12.77 19.75 -8.33
N PRO A 240 12.42 20.77 -9.13
CA PRO A 240 11.20 20.90 -9.95
C PRO A 240 11.33 20.20 -11.33
N CYS A 241 12.25 19.26 -11.48
CA CYS A 241 12.51 18.62 -12.75
C CYS A 241 11.36 17.69 -13.17
N PRO A 242 10.92 17.69 -14.43
CA PRO A 242 9.90 16.77 -14.86
C PRO A 242 10.44 15.33 -14.91
N GLY A 243 9.54 14.38 -14.68
CA GLY A 243 9.79 12.95 -14.85
C GLY A 243 10.31 12.25 -13.59
N VAL A 244 10.28 10.92 -13.67
CA VAL A 244 10.80 10.01 -12.67
C VAL A 244 11.98 9.23 -13.24
N ARG A 245 12.86 8.73 -12.37
CA ARG A 245 13.94 7.80 -12.74
C ARG A 245 13.72 6.49 -11.99
N ILE A 246 13.76 5.38 -12.70
CA ILE A 246 13.73 4.04 -12.11
C ILE A 246 15.17 3.52 -12.09
N LEU A 247 15.64 3.10 -10.92
CA LEU A 247 16.96 2.52 -10.75
C LEU A 247 17.09 1.18 -11.48
N GLY A 248 18.24 0.92 -12.10
CA GLY A 248 18.55 -0.39 -12.66
C GLY A 248 19.06 -1.39 -11.60
N GLU A 249 19.19 -2.67 -11.96
CA GLU A 249 19.60 -3.76 -11.05
C GLU A 249 20.85 -3.43 -10.21
N ALA A 250 21.91 -2.87 -10.82
CA ALA A 250 23.14 -2.54 -10.09
C ALA A 250 22.96 -1.39 -9.09
N GLU A 251 22.06 -0.45 -9.38
CA GLU A 251 21.74 0.68 -8.50
C GLU A 251 20.81 0.24 -7.37
N LEU A 252 19.86 -0.65 -7.66
CA LEU A 252 19.05 -1.31 -6.65
C LEU A 252 19.92 -2.12 -5.68
N ALA A 253 20.86 -2.93 -6.18
CA ALA A 253 21.81 -3.67 -5.35
C ALA A 253 22.60 -2.73 -4.41
N GLN A 254 23.04 -1.57 -4.92
CA GLN A 254 23.74 -0.57 -4.11
C GLN A 254 22.83 0.03 -3.04
N LEU A 255 21.62 0.44 -3.42
CA LEU A 255 20.61 1.00 -2.51
C LEU A 255 20.29 0.02 -1.38
N TYR A 256 19.98 -1.24 -1.71
CA TYR A 256 19.67 -2.28 -0.73
C TYR A 256 20.85 -2.63 0.16
N GLY A 257 22.05 -2.68 -0.41
CA GLY A 257 23.28 -2.84 0.38
C GLY A 257 23.46 -1.76 1.45
N TRP A 258 23.00 -0.53 1.18
CA TRP A 258 23.00 0.54 2.18
C TRP A 258 21.83 0.43 3.17
N LEU A 259 20.60 0.23 2.68
CA LEU A 259 19.40 0.16 3.51
C LEU A 259 19.48 -0.96 4.56
N ASP A 260 20.00 -2.13 4.16
CA ASP A 260 20.12 -3.31 5.03
C ASP A 260 21.24 -3.19 6.06
N ARG A 261 22.30 -2.44 5.73
CA ARG A 261 23.49 -2.35 6.58
C ARG A 261 23.40 -1.21 7.59
N TYR A 262 22.99 -0.04 7.13
CA TYR A 262 23.14 1.19 7.91
C TYR A 262 21.83 1.63 8.56
N ALA A 263 21.95 2.16 9.79
CA ALA A 263 20.88 2.86 10.48
C ALA A 263 20.58 4.21 9.82
N SER A 264 19.38 4.75 10.08
CA SER A 264 18.98 6.06 9.60
C SER A 264 19.90 7.19 10.08
N PHE A 265 20.16 8.19 9.24
CA PHE A 265 20.91 9.39 9.60
C PHE A 265 20.48 10.61 8.80
N GLU A 266 20.86 11.80 9.28
CA GLU A 266 20.66 13.07 8.60
C GLU A 266 21.99 13.78 8.40
N LEU A 267 22.17 14.39 7.23
CA LEU A 267 23.32 15.22 6.92
C LEU A 267 22.87 16.63 6.54
N ARG A 268 23.72 17.61 6.87
CA ARG A 268 23.55 19.01 6.48
C ARG A 268 24.83 19.54 5.88
N GLY A 269 24.70 20.30 4.80
CA GLY A 269 25.81 21.02 4.19
C GLY A 269 26.30 22.19 5.07
N PRO A 270 27.45 22.80 4.74
CA PRO A 270 28.10 23.84 5.56
C PRO A 270 27.23 25.06 5.88
N ASP A 271 26.23 25.36 5.05
CA ASP A 271 25.35 26.52 5.18
C ASP A 271 23.87 26.14 5.45
N ASP A 272 23.58 24.88 5.79
CA ASP A 272 22.21 24.33 5.89
C ASP A 272 21.35 24.44 4.62
N ARG A 273 21.94 24.91 3.51
CA ARG A 273 21.30 25.01 2.19
C ARG A 273 21.20 23.66 1.47
N GLN A 274 21.90 22.66 1.97
CA GLN A 274 21.80 21.28 1.50
C GLN A 274 21.45 20.39 2.70
N ALA A 275 20.57 19.43 2.47
CA ALA A 275 20.18 18.46 3.49
C ALA A 275 19.91 17.10 2.86
N MET A 276 20.21 16.04 3.61
CA MET A 276 19.88 14.68 3.23
C MET A 276 19.34 13.92 4.44
N VAL A 277 18.30 13.12 4.22
CA VAL A 277 17.77 12.15 5.17
C VAL A 277 17.92 10.78 4.54
N PHE A 278 18.53 9.84 5.26
CA PHE A 278 18.67 8.45 4.86
C PHE A 278 17.83 7.56 5.79
N GLY A 279 16.91 6.79 5.23
CA GLY A 279 15.93 5.94 5.91
C GLY A 279 16.38 4.49 6.07
N GLY A 280 17.65 4.22 6.34
CA GLY A 280 18.16 2.87 6.53
C GLY A 280 17.56 2.14 7.74
N HIS A 281 17.43 0.82 7.62
CA HIS A 281 16.86 -0.06 8.64
C HIS A 281 17.90 -1.07 9.19
N GLY A 282 19.16 -0.90 8.81
CA GLY A 282 20.28 -1.66 9.35
C GLY A 282 20.68 -1.20 10.75
N ALA A 283 21.65 -1.91 11.33
CA ALA A 283 22.12 -1.65 12.70
C ALA A 283 23.44 -0.87 12.76
N GLU A 284 24.17 -0.77 11.65
CA GLU A 284 25.49 -0.14 11.63
C GLU A 284 25.39 1.38 11.48
N ILE A 285 26.25 2.13 12.17
CA ILE A 285 26.35 3.58 11.95
C ILE A 285 27.30 3.79 10.76
N ALA A 286 26.79 4.38 9.68
CA ALA A 286 27.61 4.74 8.52
C ALA A 286 28.73 5.71 8.94
N ASP A 287 29.98 5.41 8.55
CA ASP A 287 31.09 6.33 8.79
C ASP A 287 31.01 7.57 7.88
N PRO A 288 31.76 8.65 8.17
CA PRO A 288 31.69 9.87 7.37
C PRO A 288 32.01 9.69 5.87
N GLY A 289 32.85 8.72 5.51
CA GLY A 289 33.18 8.42 4.12
C GLY A 289 31.99 7.80 3.40
N THR A 290 31.33 6.82 4.02
CA THR A 290 30.09 6.23 3.49
C THR A 290 28.95 7.24 3.43
N GLN A 291 28.80 8.09 4.44
CA GLN A 291 27.81 9.16 4.45
C GLN A 291 28.01 10.10 3.25
N GLN A 292 29.25 10.46 2.96
CA GLN A 292 29.59 11.28 1.79
C GLN A 292 29.37 10.52 0.47
N GLU A 293 29.65 9.21 0.41
CA GLU A 293 29.39 8.39 -0.77
C GLU A 293 27.89 8.39 -1.14
N ILE A 294 27.01 8.18 -0.14
CA ILE A 294 25.55 8.20 -0.34
C ILE A 294 25.10 9.60 -0.77
N TRP A 295 25.66 10.65 -0.16
CA TRP A 295 25.38 12.03 -0.53
C TRP A 295 25.75 12.34 -1.98
N ASP A 296 26.97 11.96 -2.40
CA ASP A 296 27.47 12.20 -3.74
C ASP A 296 26.66 11.43 -4.79
N TRP A 297 26.21 10.22 -4.45
CA TRP A 297 25.33 9.43 -5.31
C TRP A 297 23.96 10.11 -5.53
N MET A 298 23.36 10.66 -4.47
CA MET A 298 22.11 11.44 -4.59
C MET A 298 22.30 12.74 -5.37
N ALA A 299 23.42 13.42 -5.19
CA ALA A 299 23.75 14.61 -5.96
C ALA A 299 23.94 14.28 -7.46
N ALA A 300 24.54 13.13 -7.78
CA ALA A 300 24.66 12.65 -9.16
C ALA A 300 23.29 12.32 -9.77
N LEU A 301 22.41 11.66 -9.01
CA LEU A 301 21.01 11.40 -9.37
C LEU A 301 20.23 12.69 -9.70
N ALA A 302 20.46 13.75 -8.92
CA ALA A 302 19.85 15.06 -9.13
C ALA A 302 20.38 15.74 -10.39
N ALA A 303 21.68 15.64 -10.64
CA ALA A 303 22.38 16.25 -11.77
C ALA A 303 22.21 15.50 -13.09
N ASP A 304 21.66 14.28 -13.07
CA ASP A 304 21.43 13.46 -14.27
C ASP A 304 20.32 14.06 -15.15
N GLU A 305 20.63 15.13 -15.88
CA GLU A 305 19.67 15.85 -16.73
C GLU A 305 19.27 15.04 -17.99
N ALA A 306 19.82 13.83 -18.21
CA ALA A 306 19.82 13.19 -19.51
C ALA A 306 19.30 11.74 -19.51
N SER A 307 18.10 11.55 -20.09
CA SER A 307 17.80 10.51 -21.12
C SER A 307 16.30 10.15 -21.25
N THR A 308 15.35 11.05 -20.94
CA THR A 308 13.91 10.77 -21.21
C THR A 308 13.19 11.93 -21.89
N ALA A 309 13.78 12.42 -22.98
CA ALA A 309 13.09 13.26 -23.96
C ALA A 309 12.94 12.59 -25.35
N ALA A 310 13.30 11.30 -25.51
CA ALA A 310 13.10 10.59 -26.77
C ALA A 310 13.12 9.06 -26.57
N GLU A 311 11.94 8.45 -26.41
CA GLU A 311 11.51 7.24 -27.12
C GLU A 311 9.99 7.02 -26.96
#